data_AF-A0A2V9M528-F1
#
_entry.id   AF-A0A2V9M528-F1
#
_cell.length_a   1.000
_cell.length_b   1.000
_cell.length_c   1.000
_cell.angle_alpha   90.00
_cell.angle_beta   90.00
_cell.angle_gamma   90.00
#
_symmetry.space_group_name_H-M   'P 1'
#
loop_
_entity.id
_entity.type
_entity.pdbx_description
1 polymer ?
#
loop_
_entity_poly.entity_id
_entity_poly.type
_entity_poly.pdbx_seq_one_letter_code
_entity_poly.pdbx_strand_id
1 'polypeptide(L)'
;MDAFLIEKLRSVLHINGNGAPTAFVAQIISGRRSYLCRAFPLNSHSNNNGVHPALAVILERSNARFEPSNGRVERGNGKSFDASQVAAEFHLTSREQETLRYLTEGLTNKEIGQRMNISPNTVKAFLKLIMMKMGVSTRSGIIGKAIALL
;
A
#
# COMPACT_ATOMS: atom_id res chain seq x y z
N MET A 1 -6.23 -16.18 -9.33
CA MET A 1 -5.97 -14.98 -10.15
C MET A 1 -7.10 -14.87 -11.15
N ASP A 2 -7.81 -13.74 -11.18
CA ASP A 2 -9.00 -13.54 -12.03
C ASP A 2 -8.66 -13.63 -13.53
N ALA A 3 -9.52 -14.31 -14.28
CA ALA A 3 -9.41 -14.48 -15.74
C ALA A 3 -9.29 -13.14 -16.49
N PHE A 4 -9.95 -12.10 -15.97
CA PHE A 4 -9.89 -10.73 -16.48
C PHE A 4 -8.48 -10.12 -16.43
N LEU A 5 -7.71 -10.41 -15.38
CA LEU A 5 -6.35 -9.90 -15.23
C LEU A 5 -5.40 -10.57 -16.24
N ILE A 6 -5.61 -11.87 -16.50
CA ILE A 6 -4.84 -12.65 -17.46
C ILE A 6 -5.11 -12.14 -18.88
N GLU A 7 -6.36 -11.84 -19.22
CA GLU A 7 -6.75 -11.32 -20.53
C GLU A 7 -6.21 -9.91 -20.78
N LYS A 8 -6.25 -9.05 -19.76
CA LYS A 8 -5.68 -7.70 -19.84
C LYS A 8 -4.15 -7.73 -19.93
N LEU A 9 -3.48 -8.64 -19.21
CA LEU A 9 -2.04 -8.87 -19.35
C LEU A 9 -1.69 -9.38 -20.76
N ARG A 10 -2.46 -10.33 -21.31
CA ARG A 10 -2.24 -10.84 -22.68
C ARG A 10 -2.40 -9.76 -23.74
N SER A 11 -3.38 -8.87 -23.60
CA SER A 11 -3.61 -7.75 -24.52
C SER A 11 -2.45 -6.75 -24.53
N VAL A 12 -1.92 -6.40 -23.35
CA VAL A 12 -0.79 -5.47 -23.25
C VAL A 12 0.52 -6.12 -23.75
N LEU A 13 0.67 -7.43 -23.59
CA LEU A 13 1.85 -8.18 -24.03
C LEU A 13 1.87 -8.50 -25.53
N HIS A 14 0.71 -8.51 -26.22
CA HIS A 14 0.63 -8.82 -27.65
C HIS A 14 1.02 -7.66 -28.59
N ILE A 15 1.28 -6.45 -28.08
CA ILE A 15 1.52 -5.27 -28.95
C ILE A 15 2.99 -5.20 -29.45
N ASN A 16 3.95 -5.88 -28.82
CA ASN A 16 5.35 -5.84 -29.28
C ASN A 16 5.73 -7.03 -30.17
N GLY A 17 5.01 -7.17 -31.29
CA GLY A 17 5.31 -8.14 -32.35
C GLY A 17 6.53 -7.78 -33.22
N ASN A 18 7.24 -6.68 -32.95
CA ASN A 18 8.50 -6.37 -33.66
C ASN A 18 9.38 -5.44 -32.84
N GLY A 19 10.49 -5.98 -32.30
CA GLY A 19 11.58 -5.21 -31.72
C GLY A 19 11.51 -5.07 -30.20
N ALA A 20 12.33 -5.89 -29.52
CA ALA A 20 12.70 -5.87 -28.10
C ALA A 20 11.55 -5.84 -27.05
N PRO A 21 11.59 -6.65 -25.99
CA PRO A 21 10.67 -6.49 -24.88
C PRO A 21 11.09 -5.24 -24.09
N THR A 22 10.64 -4.07 -24.51
CA THR A 22 10.82 -2.83 -23.76
C THR A 22 10.05 -2.93 -22.46
N ALA A 23 10.71 -2.61 -21.35
CA ALA A 23 10.06 -2.54 -20.06
C ALA A 23 8.86 -1.60 -20.15
N PHE A 24 7.65 -2.12 -19.95
CA PHE A 24 6.44 -1.31 -19.96
C PHE A 24 5.86 -1.22 -18.55
N VAL A 25 5.30 -0.06 -18.25
CA VAL A 25 4.61 0.23 -17.01
C VAL A 25 3.14 0.46 -17.34
N ALA A 26 2.26 -0.41 -16.84
CA ALA A 26 0.83 -0.33 -17.08
C ALA A 26 0.08 -0.29 -15.75
N GLN A 27 -0.92 0.60 -15.63
CA GLN A 27 -1.83 0.57 -14.50
C GLN A 27 -2.98 -0.40 -14.79
N ILE A 28 -3.10 -1.44 -13.97
CA ILE A 28 -4.13 -2.46 -14.09
C ILE A 28 -5.09 -2.30 -12.91
N ILE A 29 -6.38 -2.16 -13.20
CA ILE A 29 -7.44 -2.14 -12.20
C ILE A 29 -8.10 -3.52 -12.16
N SER A 30 -8.19 -4.10 -10.97
CA SER A 30 -8.96 -5.31 -10.71
C SER A 30 -9.89 -5.07 -9.52
N GLY A 31 -11.20 -5.01 -9.79
CA GLY A 31 -12.21 -4.57 -8.82
C GLY A 31 -11.93 -3.15 -8.32
N ARG A 32 -11.85 -2.98 -6.99
CA ARG A 32 -11.50 -1.70 -6.32
C ARG A 32 -9.99 -1.52 -6.07
N ARG A 33 -9.15 -2.35 -6.69
CA ARG A 33 -7.70 -2.37 -6.46
C ARG A 33 -6.96 -1.91 -7.71
N SER A 34 -6.07 -0.96 -7.54
CA SER A 34 -5.17 -0.46 -8.58
C SER A 34 -3.78 -1.09 -8.41
N TYR A 35 -3.24 -1.63 -9.50
CA TYR A 35 -1.94 -2.26 -9.57
C TYR A 35 -1.08 -1.50 -10.56
N LEU A 36 0.14 -1.15 -10.18
CA LEU A 36 1.17 -0.74 -11.10
C LEU A 36 1.92 -1.99 -11.55
N CYS A 37 1.71 -2.38 -12.79
CA CYS A 37 2.37 -3.49 -13.42
C CYS A 37 3.64 -2.97 -14.11
N ARG A 38 4.81 -3.48 -13.73
CA ARG A 38 6.07 -3.25 -14.43
C ARG A 38 6.55 -4.58 -14.99
N ALA A 39 6.71 -4.67 -16.30
CA ALA A 39 7.27 -5.86 -16.93
C ALA A 39 8.71 -5.59 -17.38
N PHE A 40 9.59 -6.57 -17.22
CA PHE A 40 10.98 -6.50 -17.65
C PHE A 40 11.33 -7.75 -18.47
N PRO A 41 12.09 -7.61 -19.56
CA PRO A 41 12.62 -8.75 -20.30
C PRO A 41 13.54 -9.58 -19.42
N LEU A 42 13.38 -10.88 -19.47
CA LEU A 42 14.30 -11.84 -18.89
C LEU A 42 14.91 -12.66 -20.03
N ASN A 43 16.21 -12.50 -20.23
CA ASN A 43 16.94 -13.26 -21.24
C ASN A 43 17.11 -14.69 -20.73
N SER A 44 16.25 -15.61 -21.19
CA SER A 44 16.42 -17.03 -20.92
C SER A 44 17.45 -17.59 -21.89
N HIS A 45 18.64 -17.89 -21.38
CA HIS A 45 19.68 -18.57 -22.16
C HIS A 45 19.47 -20.09 -22.04
N SER A 46 18.53 -20.62 -22.81
CA SER A 46 18.33 -22.07 -22.92
C SER A 46 19.28 -22.63 -23.99
N ASN A 47 20.15 -23.56 -23.59
CA ASN A 47 21.19 -24.20 -24.43
C ASN A 47 20.62 -25.23 -25.45
N ASN A 48 19.34 -25.14 -25.81
CA ASN A 48 18.73 -25.98 -26.85
C ASN A 48 17.62 -25.21 -27.57
N ASN A 49 17.93 -24.70 -28.77
CA ASN A 49 17.04 -24.36 -29.90
C ASN A 49 15.67 -23.71 -29.64
N GLY A 50 15.57 -22.83 -28.65
CA GLY A 50 14.42 -21.94 -28.51
C GLY A 50 14.69 -20.84 -27.50
N VAL A 51 14.94 -19.62 -27.99
CA VAL A 51 14.91 -18.42 -27.13
C VAL A 51 13.45 -18.17 -26.78
N HIS A 52 12.99 -18.67 -25.64
CA HIS A 52 11.70 -18.28 -25.11
C HIS A 52 11.85 -16.93 -24.39
N PRO A 53 11.24 -15.84 -24.89
CA PRO A 53 11.25 -14.59 -24.16
C PRO A 53 10.49 -14.79 -22.84
N ALA A 54 11.22 -14.77 -21.73
CA ALA A 54 10.64 -14.75 -20.40
C ALA A 54 10.44 -13.29 -19.99
N LEU A 55 9.34 -12.98 -19.31
CA LEU A 55 9.05 -11.64 -18.79
C LEU A 55 8.89 -11.74 -17.27
N ALA A 56 9.68 -10.96 -16.55
CA ALA A 56 9.44 -10.74 -15.12
C ALA A 56 8.40 -9.64 -14.98
N VAL A 57 7.30 -9.90 -14.25
CA VAL A 57 6.25 -8.91 -14.00
C VAL A 57 6.19 -8.61 -12.51
N ILE A 58 6.39 -7.34 -12.16
CA ILE A 58 6.21 -6.81 -10.81
C ILE A 58 4.84 -6.15 -10.75
N LEU A 59 4.04 -6.52 -9.74
CA LEU A 59 2.73 -5.93 -9.46
C LEU A 59 2.80 -5.18 -8.14
N GLU A 60 2.99 -3.87 -8.19
CA GLU A 60 2.91 -3.01 -7.02
C GLU A 60 1.45 -2.64 -6.76
N ARG A 61 0.92 -3.00 -5.60
CA ARG A 61 -0.44 -2.63 -5.22
C ARG A 61 -0.45 -1.19 -4.70
N SER A 62 -1.05 -0.28 -5.47
CA SER A 62 -1.36 1.06 -4.99
C SER A 62 -2.67 1.02 -4.20
N ASN A 63 -2.66 1.46 -2.94
CA ASN A 63 -3.87 1.55 -2.11
C ASN A 63 -4.73 2.79 -2.40
N ALA A 64 -4.41 3.54 -3.46
CA ALA A 64 -5.27 4.62 -3.94
C ALA A 64 -6.59 4.01 -4.44
N ARG A 65 -7.69 4.26 -3.71
CA ARG A 65 -9.04 3.98 -4.23
C ARG A 65 -9.23 4.84 -5.47
N PHE A 66 -9.49 4.18 -6.60
CA PHE A 66 -9.84 4.83 -7.85
C PHE A 66 -11.32 5.24 -7.76
N GLU A 67 -11.57 6.52 -7.47
CA GLU A 67 -12.88 7.14 -7.65
C GLU A 67 -12.99 7.62 -9.10
N PRO A 68 -13.97 7.14 -9.89
CA PRO A 68 -14.06 7.43 -11.32
C PRO A 68 -14.81 8.75 -11.57
N SER A 69 -14.41 9.85 -10.92
CA SER A 69 -14.98 11.16 -11.21
C SER A 69 -13.87 12.19 -11.49
N ASN A 70 -13.79 12.57 -12.77
CA ASN A 70 -13.24 13.84 -13.29
C ASN A 70 -11.76 13.95 -13.70
N GLY A 71 -11.12 12.86 -14.19
CA GLY A 71 -10.06 12.97 -15.21
C GLY A 71 -8.85 13.86 -14.89
N ARG A 72 -8.66 14.28 -13.64
CA ARG A 72 -7.50 15.00 -13.16
C ARG A 72 -6.60 13.99 -12.49
N VAL A 73 -5.49 13.68 -13.15
CA VAL A 73 -4.33 13.08 -12.50
C VAL A 73 -3.78 14.14 -11.56
N GLU A 74 -4.41 14.28 -10.39
CA GLU A 74 -3.80 14.99 -9.28
C GLU A 74 -2.60 14.14 -8.90
N ARG A 75 -1.42 14.70 -9.13
CA ARG A 75 -0.12 14.15 -8.75
C ARG A 75 -0.23 13.85 -7.25
N GLY A 76 -0.58 12.60 -6.93
CA GLY A 76 -1.08 12.24 -5.62
C GLY A 76 -0.02 12.54 -4.58
N ASN A 77 -0.17 13.68 -3.90
CA ASN A 77 0.47 13.91 -2.63
C ASN A 77 -0.05 12.77 -1.75
N GLY A 78 0.79 11.75 -1.52
CA GLY A 78 0.36 10.48 -0.94
C GLY A 78 -0.50 10.77 0.28
N LYS A 79 -1.77 10.31 0.24
CA LYS A 79 -2.82 10.62 1.21
C LYS A 79 -2.20 10.66 2.61
N SER A 80 -1.90 11.86 3.10
CA SER A 80 -1.21 12.04 4.36
C SER A 80 -2.16 11.46 5.40
N PHE A 81 -1.66 10.53 6.21
CA PHE A 81 -2.45 9.89 7.24
C PHE A 81 -3.12 10.97 8.11
N ASP A 82 -4.44 11.16 7.96
CA ASP A 82 -5.18 12.12 8.78
C ASP A 82 -5.60 11.42 10.07
N ALA A 83 -4.69 11.47 11.05
CA ALA A 83 -4.90 10.96 12.40
C ALA A 83 -6.18 11.53 13.04
N SER A 84 -6.65 12.70 12.60
CA SER A 84 -7.81 13.40 13.14
C SER A 84 -9.12 12.69 12.76
N GLN A 85 -9.22 12.19 11.53
CA GLN A 85 -10.38 11.43 11.08
C GLN A 85 -10.50 10.10 11.85
N VAL A 86 -9.38 9.40 12.02
CA VAL A 86 -9.33 8.15 12.80
C VAL A 86 -9.63 8.41 14.28
N ALA A 87 -9.15 9.53 14.83
CA ALA A 87 -9.43 9.91 16.20
C ALA A 87 -10.91 10.22 16.43
N ALA A 88 -11.57 10.89 15.49
CA ALA A 88 -13.01 11.16 15.57
C ALA A 88 -13.83 9.87 15.53
N GLU A 89 -13.54 8.96 14.59
CA GLU A 89 -14.25 7.68 14.43
C GLU A 89 -14.18 6.82 15.71
N PHE A 90 -12.98 6.70 16.30
CA PHE A 90 -12.75 5.85 17.47
C PHE A 90 -12.75 6.59 18.80
N HIS A 91 -13.17 7.86 18.82
CA HIS A 91 -13.23 8.69 20.03
C HIS A 91 -11.90 8.65 20.81
N LEU A 92 -10.79 8.79 20.08
CA LEU A 92 -9.46 8.85 20.66
C LEU A 92 -9.26 10.21 21.35
N THR A 93 -8.68 10.16 22.55
CA THR A 93 -8.22 11.36 23.26
C THR A 93 -7.05 11.98 22.51
N SER A 94 -6.74 13.26 22.79
CA SER A 94 -5.61 13.95 22.17
C SER A 94 -4.27 13.22 22.35
N ARG A 95 -4.05 12.58 23.51
CA ARG A 95 -2.84 11.79 23.78
C ARG A 95 -2.80 10.47 23.00
N GLU A 96 -3.95 9.82 22.82
CA GLU A 96 -4.07 8.61 22.00
C GLU A 96 -3.90 8.93 20.51
N GLN A 97 -4.47 10.04 20.03
CA GLN A 97 -4.28 10.52 18.66
C GLN A 97 -2.81 10.87 18.39
N GLU A 98 -2.14 11.55 19.32
CA GLU A 98 -0.71 11.85 19.23
C GLU A 98 0.12 10.55 19.16
N THR A 99 -0.19 9.58 20.03
CA THR A 99 0.45 8.25 20.01
C THR A 99 0.22 7.53 18.67
N LEU A 100 -1.00 7.58 18.14
CA LEU A 100 -1.37 6.96 16.87
C LEU A 100 -0.61 7.59 15.70
N ARG A 101 -0.46 8.91 15.67
CA ARG A 101 0.30 9.63 14.63
C ARG A 101 1.75 9.13 14.57
N TYR A 102 2.43 9.12 15.71
CA TYR A 102 3.80 8.62 15.79
C TYR A 102 3.90 7.12 15.47
N LEU A 103 2.88 6.33 15.85
CA LEU A 103 2.82 4.93 15.49
C LEU A 103 2.76 4.72 13.97
N THR A 104 1.96 5.52 13.26
CA THR A 104 1.84 5.44 11.79
C THR A 104 3.08 5.95 11.05
N GLU A 105 3.87 6.81 11.69
CA GLU A 105 5.20 7.20 11.23
C GLU A 105 6.26 6.09 11.43
N GLY A 106 5.90 4.99 12.11
CA GLY A 106 6.77 3.83 12.30
C GLY A 106 7.61 3.85 13.59
N LEU A 107 7.40 4.82 14.48
CA LEU A 107 8.24 5.01 15.66
C LEU A 107 8.04 3.90 16.70
N THR A 108 9.12 3.46 17.32
CA THR A 108 9.11 2.50 18.43
C THR A 108 8.52 3.13 19.70
N ASN A 109 8.08 2.31 20.66
CA ASN A 109 7.52 2.82 21.92
C ASN A 109 8.52 3.71 22.70
N LYS A 110 9.82 3.47 22.52
CA LYS A 110 10.89 4.29 23.13
C LYS A 110 10.93 5.67 22.49
N GLU A 111 10.92 5.74 21.16
CA GLU A 111 10.95 7.00 20.41
C GLU A 111 9.66 7.81 20.59
N ILE A 112 8.50 7.13 20.65
CA ILE A 112 7.22 7.76 20.97
C ILE A 112 7.28 8.34 22.38
N GLY A 113 7.78 7.58 23.35
CA GLY A 113 7.92 8.04 24.73
C GLY A 113 8.81 9.27 24.84
N GLN A 114 9.95 9.26 24.12
CA GLN A 114 10.85 10.42 24.04
C GLN A 114 10.16 11.65 23.43
N ARG A 115 9.44 11.50 22.31
CA ARG A 115 8.74 12.62 21.66
C ARG A 115 7.59 13.18 22.51
N MET A 116 6.89 12.32 23.23
CA MET A 116 5.77 12.70 24.10
C MET A 116 6.20 13.08 25.52
N ASN A 117 7.50 13.01 25.85
CA ASN A 117 8.06 13.19 27.19
C ASN A 117 7.42 12.29 28.27
N ILE A 118 7.24 11.00 27.95
CA ILE A 118 6.64 9.99 28.84
C ILE A 118 7.45 8.68 28.80
N SER A 119 7.19 7.79 29.77
CA SER A 119 7.84 6.48 29.79
C SER A 119 7.36 5.59 28.63
N PRO A 120 8.22 4.68 28.11
CA PRO A 120 7.79 3.68 27.12
C PRO A 120 6.67 2.77 27.64
N ASN A 121 6.56 2.60 28.96
CA ASN A 121 5.48 1.84 29.58
C ASN A 121 4.13 2.58 29.47
N THR A 122 4.15 3.91 29.61
CA THR A 122 2.98 4.77 29.38
C THR A 122 2.52 4.68 27.93
N VAL A 123 3.46 4.64 26.97
CA VAL A 123 3.11 4.42 25.55
C VAL A 123 2.43 3.06 25.35
N LYS A 124 2.92 1.99 26.00
CA LYS A 124 2.25 0.67 25.94
C LYS A 124 0.81 0.75 26.48
N ALA A 125 0.57 1.51 27.54
CA ALA A 125 -0.77 1.72 28.07
C ALA A 125 -1.67 2.46 27.07
N PHE A 126 -1.18 3.54 26.44
CA PHE A 126 -1.93 4.22 25.37
C PHE A 126 -2.22 3.31 24.18
N LEU A 127 -1.26 2.52 23.72
CA LEU A 127 -1.50 1.55 22.64
C LEU A 127 -2.56 0.51 23.02
N LYS A 128 -2.61 0.07 24.29
CA LYS A 128 -3.64 -0.86 24.77
C LYS A 128 -5.03 -0.22 24.78
N LEU A 129 -5.14 1.04 25.18
CA LEU A 129 -6.39 1.79 25.13
C LEU A 129 -6.86 1.98 23.68
N ILE A 130 -5.95 2.36 22.79
CA ILE A 130 -6.21 2.49 21.35
C ILE A 130 -6.67 1.15 20.78
N MET A 131 -6.00 0.04 21.11
CA MET A 131 -6.39 -1.31 20.71
C MET A 131 -7.83 -1.63 21.12
N MET A 132 -8.21 -1.32 22.36
CA MET A 132 -9.58 -1.53 22.83
C MET A 132 -10.59 -0.66 22.08
N LYS A 133 -10.32 0.64 21.92
CA LYS A 133 -11.20 1.57 21.19
C LYS A 133 -11.36 1.21 19.71
N MET A 134 -10.28 0.75 19.09
CA MET A 134 -10.27 0.33 17.69
C MET A 134 -10.67 -1.13 17.50
N GLY A 135 -10.95 -1.90 18.56
CA GLY A 135 -11.33 -3.31 18.45
C GLY A 135 -10.27 -4.17 17.74
N VAL A 136 -8.99 -3.93 18.02
CA VAL A 136 -7.85 -4.69 17.45
C VAL A 136 -6.95 -5.19 18.59
N SER A 137 -6.29 -6.32 18.39
CA SER A 137 -5.43 -6.94 19.41
C SER A 137 -3.92 -6.76 19.19
N THR A 138 -3.54 -6.20 18.04
CA THR A 138 -2.13 -6.10 17.63
C THR A 138 -1.77 -4.68 17.20
N ARG A 139 -0.49 -4.32 17.36
CA ARG A 139 0.08 -3.05 16.89
C ARG A 139 -0.14 -2.85 15.39
N SER A 140 0.10 -3.90 14.60
CA SER A 140 -0.16 -3.88 13.16
C SER A 140 -1.65 -3.77 12.83
N GLY A 141 -2.52 -4.31 13.69
CA GLY A 141 -3.97 -4.14 13.59
C GLY A 141 -4.41 -2.69 13.73
N ILE A 142 -3.80 -1.93 14.65
CA ILE A 142 -4.03 -0.48 14.78
C ILE A 142 -3.73 0.21 13.44
N ILE A 143 -2.52 -0.04 12.89
CA ILE A 143 -2.07 0.59 11.65
C ILE A 143 -2.96 0.19 10.47
N GLY A 144 -3.29 -1.10 10.35
CA GLY A 144 -4.15 -1.60 9.28
C GLY A 144 -5.54 -0.98 9.31
N LYS A 145 -6.14 -0.83 10.49
CA LYS A 145 -7.46 -0.21 10.64
C LYS A 145 -7.43 1.29 10.43
N ALA A 146 -6.34 1.95 10.85
CA ALA A 146 -6.11 3.37 10.60
C ALA A 146 -5.95 3.67 9.09
N ILE A 147 -5.22 2.82 8.35
CA ILE A 147 -5.07 2.94 6.89
C ILE A 147 -6.39 2.62 6.16
N ALA A 148 -7.22 1.72 6.68
CA ALA A 148 -8.50 1.37 6.05
C ALA A 148 -9.53 2.52 6.06
N LEU A 149 -9.34 3.52 6.93
CA LEU A 149 -10.16 4.74 6.98
C LEU A 149 -9.66 5.85 6.05
N LEU A 150 -8.48 5.69 5.43
CA LEU A 150 -8.04 6.51 4.30
C LEU A 150 -8.76 6.10 3.00
#